data_AF-A0A955SJY3-F1
#
_entry.id   AF-A0A955SJY3-F1
#
_cell.length_a   1.000
_cell.length_b   1.000
_cell.length_c   1.000
_cell.angle_alpha   90.00
_cell.angle_beta   90.00
_cell.angle_gamma   90.00
#
_symmetry.space_group_name_H-M   'P 1'
#
loop_
_entity.id
_entity.type
_entity.pdbx_description
1 polymer ?
#
loop_
_entity_poly.entity_id
_entity_poly.type
_entity_poly.pdbx_seq_one_letter_code
_entity_poly.pdbx_strand_id
1 'polypeptide(L)'
;MTLPATKNELKVMEQKLNSYGKTIHVWKAGVYGQEDEKFPLGEPRLAWSFNHLHEPQQGLLESVYESLDISVEQKRKERKDLVSQAKAQCGVNAIAGEFKGELKPLEGVKAKEGCE
;
A
#
# COMPACT_ATOMS: atom_id res chain seq x y z
N MET A 1 18.88 11.07 -10.13
CA MET A 1 18.97 10.09 -11.24
C MET A 1 18.30 8.83 -10.72
N THR A 2 16.97 8.73 -10.87
CA THR A 2 16.20 7.69 -10.20
C THR A 2 16.77 6.32 -10.49
N LEU A 3 17.13 5.57 -9.45
CA LEU A 3 17.59 4.19 -9.59
C LEU A 3 16.48 3.41 -10.28
N PRO A 4 16.68 2.86 -11.49
CA PRO A 4 15.67 2.03 -12.13
C PRO A 4 15.35 0.85 -11.20
N ALA A 5 14.15 0.28 -11.33
CA ALA A 5 13.85 -1.04 -10.80
C ALA A 5 14.96 -1.98 -11.27
N THR A 6 15.93 -2.25 -10.40
CA THR A 6 16.96 -3.22 -10.74
C THR A 6 16.26 -4.55 -10.96
N LYS A 7 16.78 -5.41 -11.84
CA LYS A 7 16.20 -6.73 -12.13
C LYS A 7 15.85 -7.53 -10.85
N ASN A 8 16.56 -7.24 -9.75
CA ASN A 8 16.32 -7.80 -8.42
C ASN A 8 15.03 -7.27 -7.79
N GLU A 9 14.75 -5.97 -7.87
CA GLU A 9 13.54 -5.37 -7.33
C GLU A 9 12.28 -5.90 -8.03
N LEU A 10 12.27 -5.93 -9.36
CA LEU A 10 11.12 -6.42 -10.13
C LEU A 10 10.80 -7.89 -9.79
N LYS A 11 11.83 -8.73 -9.64
CA LYS A 11 11.70 -10.14 -9.25
C LYS A 11 11.18 -10.31 -7.82
N VAL A 12 11.60 -9.45 -6.89
CA VAL A 12 11.04 -9.44 -5.53
C VAL A 12 9.58 -9.00 -5.56
N MET A 13 9.23 -7.99 -6.37
CA MET A 13 7.85 -7.55 -6.52
C MET A 13 6.97 -8.64 -7.14
N GLU A 14 7.43 -9.36 -8.15
CA GLU A 14 6.74 -10.52 -8.75
C GLU A 14 6.38 -11.57 -7.67
N GLN A 15 7.33 -11.91 -6.79
CA GLN A 15 7.08 -12.83 -5.68
C GLN A 15 6.06 -12.30 -4.67
N LYS A 16 5.95 -10.97 -4.53
CA LYS A 16 5.07 -10.31 -3.55
C LYS A 16 3.70 -9.92 -4.11
N LEU A 17 3.56 -9.80 -5.43
CA LEU A 17 2.39 -9.25 -6.12
C LEU A 17 1.07 -9.89 -5.68
N ASN A 18 1.08 -11.21 -5.50
CA ASN A 18 -0.09 -11.99 -5.10
C ASN A 18 0.00 -12.51 -3.66
N SER A 19 0.95 -11.98 -2.88
CA SER A 19 1.12 -12.32 -1.46
C SER A 19 0.31 -11.36 -0.61
N TYR A 20 -0.29 -11.86 0.45
CA TYR A 20 -1.11 -11.06 1.34
C TYR A 20 -0.35 -10.78 2.64
N GLY A 21 0.03 -9.53 2.84
CA GLY A 21 0.62 -9.05 4.09
C GLY A 21 -0.45 -8.40 4.95
N LYS A 22 -1.00 -9.12 5.95
CA LYS A 22 -1.69 -8.44 7.05
C LYS A 22 -0.62 -7.94 8.01
N THR A 23 -0.58 -6.64 8.24
CA THR A 23 0.14 -6.09 9.40
C THR A 23 -0.88 -5.82 10.49
N ILE A 24 -0.82 -6.60 11.56
CA ILE A 24 -1.64 -6.38 12.76
C ILE A 24 -0.76 -5.59 13.74
N HIS A 25 -1.10 -4.33 13.95
CA HIS A 25 -0.55 -3.53 15.03
C HIS A 25 -1.53 -3.54 16.19
N VAL A 26 -1.07 -3.97 17.36
CA VAL A 26 -1.86 -4.03 18.61
C VAL A 26 -1.54 -2.87 19.56
N TRP A 27 -0.47 -2.11 19.31
CA TRP A 27 -0.05 -0.95 20.11
C TRP A 27 0.39 0.21 19.21
N LYS A 28 0.15 1.45 19.66
CA LYS A 28 0.57 2.69 18.97
C LYS A 28 2.02 3.03 19.34
N ALA A 29 2.97 2.44 18.64
CA ALA A 29 4.39 2.80 18.79
C ALA A 29 4.71 4.07 17.97
N GLY A 30 4.28 5.23 18.48
CA GLY A 30 4.54 6.52 17.85
C GLY A 30 3.73 6.76 16.57
N VAL A 31 3.44 8.02 16.29
CA VAL A 31 2.89 8.47 14.99
C VAL A 31 3.76 9.62 14.54
N TYR A 32 4.03 9.73 13.23
CA TYR A 32 4.85 10.82 12.69
C TYR A 32 4.39 12.18 13.22
N GLY A 33 5.32 12.91 13.86
CA GLY A 33 5.03 14.21 14.49
C GLY A 33 4.30 14.17 15.84
N GLN A 34 4.12 13.00 16.46
CA GLN A 34 3.52 12.83 17.78
C GLN A 34 4.51 12.17 18.75
N GLU A 35 4.39 12.48 20.05
CA GLU A 35 5.14 11.77 21.09
C GLU A 35 4.71 10.30 21.18
N ASP A 36 5.68 9.42 21.46
CA ASP A 36 5.46 8.00 21.67
C ASP A 36 4.59 7.75 22.93
N GLU A 37 3.77 6.69 22.90
CA GLU A 37 3.09 6.25 24.12
C GLU A 37 4.10 5.78 25.16
N LYS A 38 4.04 6.38 26.36
CA LYS A 38 4.90 6.02 27.49
C LYS A 38 4.43 4.71 28.11
N PHE A 39 5.38 3.87 28.51
CA PHE A 39 5.07 2.62 29.21
C PHE A 39 4.45 2.87 30.60
N PRO A 40 3.50 2.02 31.05
CA PRO A 40 2.95 0.85 30.34
C PRO A 40 2.01 1.26 29.19
N LEU A 41 2.08 0.50 28.08
CA LEU A 41 1.22 0.72 26.90
C LEU A 41 -0.25 0.55 27.29
N GLY A 42 -1.12 1.42 26.76
CA GLY A 42 -2.55 1.39 27.06
C GLY A 42 -3.28 0.16 26.51
N GLU A 43 -4.61 0.16 26.65
CA GLU A 43 -5.48 -0.90 26.10
C GLU A 43 -5.18 -1.16 24.62
N PRO A 44 -5.08 -2.43 24.18
CA PRO A 44 -4.76 -2.76 22.80
C PRO A 44 -5.82 -2.17 21.87
N ARG A 45 -5.36 -1.54 20.79
CA ARG A 45 -6.24 -0.97 19.75
C ARG A 45 -5.88 -1.55 18.40
N LEU A 46 -6.91 -1.94 17.65
CA LEU A 46 -6.73 -2.36 16.28
C LEU A 46 -6.44 -1.11 15.42
N ALA A 47 -5.22 -1.00 14.92
CA ALA A 47 -4.86 -0.01 13.92
C ALA A 47 -4.88 -0.66 12.53
N TRP A 48 -5.83 -0.24 11.71
CA TRP A 48 -5.86 -0.52 10.27
C TRP A 48 -5.71 0.78 9.50
N SER A 49 -4.90 0.75 8.44
CA SER A 49 -4.71 1.88 7.55
C SER A 49 -5.20 1.48 6.17
N PHE A 50 -6.31 2.07 5.74
CA PHE A 50 -6.72 2.08 4.33
C PHE A 50 -6.45 3.49 3.83
N ASN A 51 -5.35 3.67 3.12
CA ASN A 51 -5.03 4.96 2.51
C ASN A 51 -5.18 4.82 1.01
N HIS A 52 -6.05 5.64 0.41
CA HIS A 52 -6.00 5.90 -1.02
C HIS A 52 -4.67 6.57 -1.38
N LEU A 53 -4.32 6.48 -2.66
CA LEU A 53 -3.19 7.21 -3.19
C LEU A 53 -3.35 8.72 -2.91
N HIS A 54 -2.32 9.31 -2.27
CA HIS A 54 -2.26 10.70 -1.80
C HIS A 54 -3.04 11.05 -0.52
N GLU A 55 -3.56 10.07 0.22
CA GLU A 55 -4.09 10.29 1.57
C GLU A 55 -3.06 10.40 2.70
N PRO A 56 -1.80 9.95 2.57
CA PRO A 56 -0.77 10.26 3.56
C PRO A 56 -0.62 11.78 3.76
N GLN A 57 -0.28 12.18 4.99
CA GLN A 57 -0.01 13.59 5.29
C GLN A 57 1.02 14.15 4.30
N GLN A 58 0.70 15.31 3.71
CA GLN A 58 1.58 15.98 2.77
C GLN A 58 2.95 16.24 3.40
N GLY A 59 4.02 15.92 2.68
CA GLY A 59 5.41 16.01 3.13
C GLY A 59 5.97 14.72 3.76
N LEU A 60 5.12 13.79 4.21
CA LEU A 60 5.56 12.56 4.89
C LEU A 60 6.36 11.63 3.97
N LEU A 61 5.91 11.49 2.72
CA LEU A 61 6.51 10.56 1.78
C LEU A 61 7.52 11.27 0.87
N GLU A 62 7.32 12.56 0.63
CA GLU A 62 8.15 13.42 -0.20
C GLU A 62 9.58 13.46 0.34
N SER A 63 9.77 13.61 1.65
CA SER A 63 11.12 13.59 2.26
C SER A 63 11.82 12.24 2.08
N VAL A 64 11.06 11.14 2.14
CA VAL A 64 11.58 9.79 1.89
C VAL A 64 11.99 9.64 0.42
N TYR A 65 11.13 10.09 -0.50
CA TYR A 65 11.39 10.01 -1.94
C TYR A 65 12.62 10.82 -2.34
N GLU A 66 12.77 12.03 -1.81
CA GLU A 66 13.95 12.86 -2.04
C GLU A 66 15.21 12.22 -1.47
N SER A 67 15.17 11.75 -0.22
CA SER A 67 16.33 11.13 0.44
C SER A 67 16.83 9.86 -0.26
N LEU A 68 15.94 9.15 -0.96
CA LEU A 68 16.24 7.90 -1.66
C LEU A 68 16.33 8.07 -3.18
N ASP A 69 16.25 9.30 -3.71
CA ASP A 69 16.22 9.62 -5.16
C ASP A 69 15.18 8.76 -5.92
N ILE A 70 13.97 8.64 -5.36
CA ILE A 70 12.88 7.83 -5.92
C ILE A 70 11.93 8.73 -6.74
N SER A 71 11.77 8.39 -8.03
CA SER A 71 10.64 8.88 -8.83
C SER A 71 9.51 7.86 -8.80
N VAL A 72 8.40 8.21 -8.13
CA VAL A 72 7.21 7.35 -8.00
C VAL A 72 6.61 7.01 -9.36
N GLU A 73 6.49 8.01 -10.25
CA GLU A 73 5.92 7.80 -11.59
C GLU A 73 6.81 6.89 -12.45
N GLN A 74 8.12 7.04 -12.35
CA GLN A 74 9.04 6.16 -13.06
C GLN A 74 8.93 4.71 -12.54
N LYS A 75 8.86 4.53 -11.22
CA LYS A 75 8.65 3.20 -10.61
C LYS A 75 7.33 2.57 -11.03
N ARG A 76 6.26 3.35 -11.17
CA ARG A 76 4.97 2.84 -11.68
C ARG A 76 5.07 2.34 -13.10
N LYS A 77 5.75 3.09 -13.99
CA LYS A 77 5.98 2.68 -15.37
C LYS A 77 6.80 1.40 -15.45
N GLU A 78 7.90 1.32 -14.70
CA GLU A 78 8.79 0.15 -14.66
C GLU A 78 8.09 -1.12 -14.16
N ARG A 79 7.13 -0.98 -13.24
CA ARG A 79 6.37 -2.11 -12.67
C ARG A 79 5.12 -2.46 -13.48
N LYS A 80 4.81 -1.75 -14.56
CA LYS A 80 3.58 -1.95 -15.33
C LYS A 80 3.47 -3.38 -15.89
N ASP A 81 4.59 -4.00 -16.23
CA ASP A 81 4.62 -5.37 -16.76
C ASP A 81 4.06 -6.41 -15.77
N LEU A 82 4.10 -6.12 -14.46
CA LEU A 82 3.58 -7.00 -13.42
C LEU A 82 2.04 -7.05 -13.40
N VAL A 83 1.35 -6.07 -13.99
CA VAL A 83 -0.13 -6.01 -14.04
C VAL A 83 -0.71 -7.28 -14.68
N SER A 84 -0.05 -7.80 -15.70
CA SER A 84 -0.46 -9.03 -16.41
C SER A 84 -0.41 -10.29 -15.53
N GLN A 85 0.36 -10.26 -14.44
CA GLN A 85 0.59 -11.37 -13.53
C GLN A 85 -0.29 -11.31 -12.27
N ALA A 86 -1.08 -10.24 -12.12
CA ALA A 86 -2.00 -10.08 -11.00
C ALA A 86 -3.13 -11.13 -11.09
N LYS A 87 -3.30 -11.89 -10.01
CA LYS A 87 -4.40 -12.86 -9.89
C LYS A 87 -5.64 -12.15 -9.37
N ALA A 88 -6.81 -12.61 -9.81
CA ALA A 88 -8.08 -12.16 -9.27
C ALA A 88 -8.15 -12.42 -7.76
N GLN A 89 -8.72 -11.46 -7.01
CA GLN A 89 -8.76 -11.47 -5.55
C GLN A 89 -10.20 -11.51 -5.03
N CYS A 90 -10.39 -12.13 -3.87
CA CYS A 90 -11.65 -12.04 -3.13
C CYS A 90 -11.76 -10.67 -2.43
N GLY A 91 -12.98 -10.17 -2.28
CA GLY A 91 -13.25 -8.91 -1.58
C GLY A 91 -13.00 -7.64 -2.39
N VAL A 92 -12.64 -7.75 -3.67
CA VAL A 92 -12.60 -6.59 -4.58
C VAL A 92 -14.00 -5.98 -4.62
N ASN A 93 -14.09 -4.68 -4.35
CA ASN A 93 -15.34 -3.91 -4.25
C ASN A 93 -16.28 -4.32 -3.10
N ALA A 94 -15.86 -5.15 -2.14
CA ALA A 94 -16.74 -5.60 -1.03
C ALA A 94 -17.33 -4.44 -0.21
N ILE A 95 -16.60 -3.32 -0.12
CA ILE A 95 -17.02 -2.11 0.61
C ILE A 95 -17.23 -0.91 -0.32
N ALA A 96 -17.37 -1.13 -1.63
CA ALA A 96 -17.51 -0.06 -2.61
C ALA A 96 -18.68 0.89 -2.30
N GLY A 97 -19.79 0.38 -1.78
CA GLY A 97 -20.97 1.17 -1.41
C GLY A 97 -20.81 2.06 -0.17
N GLU A 98 -19.75 1.86 0.61
CA GLU A 98 -19.51 2.62 1.85
C GLU A 98 -18.82 3.97 1.58
N PHE A 99 -18.25 4.16 0.38
CA PHE A 99 -17.55 5.39 0.01
C PHE A 99 -18.44 6.35 -0.75
N LYS A 100 -18.25 7.66 -0.51
CA LYS A 100 -18.90 8.71 -1.27
C LYS A 100 -18.07 9.04 -2.52
N GLY A 101 -18.71 9.11 -3.68
CA GLY A 101 -18.09 9.52 -4.94
C GLY A 101 -17.94 8.40 -5.96
N GLU A 102 -17.40 8.74 -7.13
CA GLU A 102 -17.18 7.78 -8.22
C GLU A 102 -15.91 6.96 -7.97
N LEU A 103 -16.04 5.63 -7.94
CA LEU A 103 -14.91 4.73 -7.80
C LEU A 103 -14.26 4.47 -9.16
N LYS A 104 -12.94 4.65 -9.23
CA LYS A 104 -12.16 4.36 -10.44
C LYS A 104 -11.52 2.97 -10.32
N PRO A 105 -11.78 2.05 -11.25
CA PRO A 105 -11.14 0.73 -11.22
C PRO A 105 -9.63 0.87 -11.45
N LEU A 106 -8.86 0.07 -10.72
CA LEU A 106 -7.41 -0.04 -10.89
C LEU A 106 -7.07 -1.13 -11.91
N GLU A 107 -6.15 -0.83 -12.82
CA GLU A 107 -5.68 -1.78 -13.83
C GLU A 107 -5.11 -3.06 -13.17
N GLY A 108 -5.52 -4.23 -13.66
CA GLY A 108 -5.08 -5.53 -13.12
C GLY A 108 -5.81 -5.99 -11.86
N VAL A 109 -6.56 -5.14 -11.16
CA VAL A 109 -7.36 -5.52 -10.00
C VAL A 109 -8.69 -6.10 -10.48
N LYS A 110 -8.90 -7.40 -10.27
CA LYS A 110 -10.11 -8.13 -10.70
C LYS A 110 -10.70 -8.92 -9.55
N ALA A 111 -12.03 -8.96 -9.45
CA ALA A 111 -12.74 -9.82 -8.53
C ALA A 111 -12.58 -11.29 -8.94
N LYS A 112 -12.29 -12.15 -7.97
CA LYS A 112 -12.28 -13.60 -8.15
C LYS A 112 -13.71 -14.14 -8.03
N GLU A 113 -14.09 -15.01 -8.94
CA GLU A 113 -15.37 -15.72 -8.87
C GLU A 113 -15.34 -16.83 -7.79
N GLY A 114 -16.49 -17.08 -7.16
CA GLY A 114 -16.62 -18.13 -6.14
C GLY A 114 -15.93 -17.80 -4.80
N CYS A 115 -15.86 -16.52 -4.45
CA CYS A 115 -15.48 -16.09 -3.10
C CYS A 115 -16.74 -16.07 -2.23
N GLU A 116 -16.90 -17.10 -1.39
CA GLU A 116 -17.94 -17.18 -0.35
C GLU A 116 -17.65 -16.26 0.84
#